data_AF-A0A931LKF2-F1
#
_entry.id   AF-A0A931LKF2-F1
#
_cell.length_a   1.000
_cell.length_b   1.000
_cell.length_c   1.000
_cell.angle_alpha   90.00
_cell.angle_beta   90.00
_cell.angle_gamma   90.00
#
_symmetry.space_group_name_H-M   'P 1'
#
loop_
_entity.id
_entity.type
_entity.pdbx_description
1 polymer ?
#
loop_
_entity_poly.entity_id
_entity_poly.type
_entity_poly.pdbx_seq_one_letter_code
_entity_poly.pdbx_strand_id
1 'polypeptide(L)'
;MKAIPAPARVSGFVAIVVQPDEATVRASYALAASLMPPDATQALAPGSLPHVTLTQCAVRDAPRELLARFVTGFDARLRGLSVPLRAVTAFGGGFLFWCVDGPSPARTALQRAHEDALAVADGILDPVANAAVVAATVETTANDPVLVANAREFG
;
A
#
# COMPACT_ATOMS: atom_id res chain seq x y z
N MET A 1 16.95 -21.27 19.57
CA MET A 1 17.14 -19.82 19.33
C MET A 1 16.17 -19.06 20.24
N LYS A 2 16.66 -18.17 21.11
CA LYS A 2 15.77 -17.23 21.81
C LYS A 2 15.33 -16.16 20.81
N ALA A 3 14.03 -16.01 20.61
CA ALA A 3 13.49 -14.92 19.80
C ALA A 3 13.94 -13.59 20.43
N ILE A 4 14.58 -12.72 19.64
CA ILE A 4 14.90 -11.36 20.07
C ILE A 4 13.55 -10.65 20.26
N PRO A 5 13.25 -10.10 21.45
CA PRO A 5 12.01 -9.38 21.66
C PRO A 5 12.00 -8.17 20.73
N ALA A 6 10.96 -8.10 19.91
CA ALA A 6 10.88 -7.07 18.91
C ALA A 6 10.61 -5.71 19.57
N PRO A 7 11.08 -4.59 18.99
CA PRO A 7 11.11 -3.30 19.68
C PRO A 7 9.70 -2.79 19.99
N ALA A 8 9.56 -2.11 21.13
CA ALA A 8 8.30 -1.52 21.60
C ALA A 8 7.85 -0.32 20.74
N ARG A 9 8.78 0.27 19.99
CA ARG A 9 8.60 1.43 19.11
C ARG A 9 9.06 1.08 17.71
N VAL A 10 8.42 1.66 16.70
CA VAL A 10 8.72 1.43 15.28
C VAL A 10 9.02 2.77 14.62
N SER A 11 10.15 2.83 13.91
CA SER A 11 10.57 3.97 13.09
C SER A 11 11.00 3.46 11.73
N GLY A 12 10.79 4.26 10.68
CA GLY A 12 11.15 3.94 9.30
C GLY A 12 9.98 4.03 8.33
N PHE A 13 10.22 3.68 7.07
CA PHE A 13 9.17 3.64 6.06
C PHE A 13 8.35 2.35 6.20
N VAL A 14 7.04 2.50 6.35
CA VAL A 14 6.11 1.40 6.56
C VAL A 14 4.96 1.48 5.57
N ALA A 15 4.42 0.32 5.20
CA ALA A 15 3.21 0.22 4.41
C ALA A 15 2.18 -0.66 5.13
N ILE A 16 0.92 -0.23 5.12
CA ILE A 16 -0.22 -1.05 5.50
C ILE A 16 -0.83 -1.58 4.21
N VAL A 17 -0.86 -2.89 4.08
CA VAL A 17 -1.26 -3.56 2.84
C VAL A 17 -2.24 -4.70 3.12
N VAL A 18 -3.13 -4.96 2.17
CA VAL A 18 -3.94 -6.17 2.14
C VAL A 18 -3.21 -7.21 1.31
N GLN A 19 -2.88 -8.33 1.93
CA GLN A 19 -2.25 -9.46 1.26
C GLN A 19 -3.34 -10.41 0.72
N PRO A 20 -3.29 -10.79 -0.58
CA PRO A 20 -4.17 -11.81 -1.13
C PRO A 20 -3.86 -13.19 -0.54
N ASP A 21 -4.81 -14.11 -0.68
CA ASP A 21 -4.55 -15.51 -0.38
C ASP A 21 -3.52 -16.14 -1.35
N GLU A 22 -3.00 -17.30 -0.98
CA GLU A 22 -1.93 -17.98 -1.71
C GLU A 22 -2.34 -18.33 -3.15
N ALA A 23 -3.61 -18.68 -3.36
CA ALA A 23 -4.13 -19.00 -4.69
C ALA A 23 -4.11 -17.78 -5.60
N THR A 24 -4.54 -16.63 -5.07
CA THR A 24 -4.53 -15.34 -5.76
C THR A 24 -3.10 -14.88 -6.03
N VAL A 25 -2.18 -15.06 -5.09
CA VAL A 25 -0.75 -14.76 -5.29
C VAL A 25 -0.18 -15.57 -6.47
N ARG A 26 -0.45 -16.88 -6.53
CA ARG A 26 0.00 -17.72 -7.66
C ARG A 26 -0.63 -17.30 -8.99
N ALA A 27 -1.92 -16.98 -9.00
CA ALA A 27 -2.61 -16.50 -10.19
C ALA A 27 -2.02 -15.17 -10.70
N SER A 28 -1.67 -14.25 -9.80
CA SER A 28 -1.03 -12.97 -10.13
C SER A 28 0.33 -13.16 -10.81
N TYR A 29 1.15 -14.13 -10.37
CA TYR A 29 2.42 -14.43 -11.04
C TYR A 29 2.22 -14.96 -12.46
N ALA A 30 1.29 -15.90 -12.64
CA ALA A 30 1.00 -16.45 -13.96
C ALA A 30 0.49 -15.37 -14.93
N LEU A 31 -0.38 -14.48 -14.44
CA LEU A 31 -0.91 -13.39 -15.24
C LEU A 31 0.17 -12.35 -15.57
N ALA A 32 1.01 -11.96 -14.60
CA ALA A 32 2.14 -11.06 -14.85
C ALA A 32 3.07 -11.63 -15.92
N ALA A 33 3.45 -12.91 -15.83
CA ALA A 33 4.30 -13.57 -16.82
C ALA A 33 3.68 -13.56 -18.24
N SER A 34 2.35 -13.58 -18.36
CA SER A 34 1.65 -13.53 -19.66
C SER A 34 1.54 -12.13 -20.27
N LEU A 35 1.66 -11.08 -19.45
CA LEU A 35 1.46 -9.69 -19.87
C LEU A 35 2.76 -8.89 -19.99
N MET A 36 3.81 -9.32 -19.29
CA MET A 36 5.08 -8.60 -19.27
C MET A 36 5.78 -8.68 -20.62
N PRO A 37 6.19 -7.53 -21.19
CA PRO A 37 6.97 -7.54 -22.40
C PRO A 37 8.37 -8.12 -22.14
N PRO A 38 9.04 -8.70 -23.15
CA PRO A 38 10.35 -9.35 -22.98
C PRO A 38 11.45 -8.45 -22.44
N ASP A 39 11.30 -7.13 -22.58
CA ASP A 39 12.23 -6.09 -22.16
C ASP A 39 11.85 -5.43 -20.82
N ALA A 40 10.84 -5.95 -20.12
CA ALA A 40 10.49 -5.49 -18.79
C ALA A 40 11.69 -5.62 -17.84
N THR A 41 12.15 -4.50 -17.29
CA THR A 41 13.28 -4.46 -16.35
C THR A 41 12.94 -5.06 -14.98
N GLN A 42 11.64 -5.12 -14.66
CA GLN A 42 11.13 -5.74 -13.45
C GLN A 42 9.75 -6.34 -13.72
N ALA A 43 9.53 -7.55 -13.22
CA ALA A 43 8.27 -8.26 -13.30
C ALA A 43 7.89 -8.83 -11.92
N LEU A 44 6.60 -8.96 -11.67
CA LEU A 44 6.10 -9.64 -10.49
C LEU A 44 6.49 -11.13 -10.55
N ALA A 45 7.37 -11.56 -9.65
CA ALA A 45 7.96 -12.90 -9.64
C ALA A 45 7.89 -13.53 -8.24
N PRO A 46 8.06 -14.86 -8.10
CA PRO A 46 8.13 -15.51 -6.79
C PRO A 46 9.12 -14.81 -5.85
N GLY A 47 8.67 -14.51 -4.63
CA GLY A 47 9.41 -13.70 -3.65
C GLY A 47 9.01 -12.21 -3.64
N SER A 48 8.33 -11.74 -4.68
CA SER A 48 7.55 -10.49 -4.59
C SER A 48 6.30 -10.73 -3.74
N LEU A 49 5.74 -9.69 -3.13
CA LEU A 49 4.49 -9.80 -2.38
C LEU A 49 3.41 -9.04 -3.15
N PRO A 50 2.56 -9.70 -3.97
CA PRO A 50 1.39 -9.02 -4.54
C PRO A 50 0.50 -8.53 -3.40
N HIS A 51 0.06 -7.27 -3.47
CA HIS A 51 -0.74 -6.67 -2.41
C HIS A 51 -1.59 -5.51 -2.93
N VAL A 52 -2.59 -5.12 -2.14
CA VAL A 52 -3.29 -3.84 -2.29
C VAL A 52 -2.78 -2.91 -1.21
N THR A 53 -2.11 -1.84 -1.60
CA THR A 53 -1.63 -0.82 -0.65
C THR A 53 -2.81 -0.02 -0.11
N LEU A 54 -2.97 0.01 1.21
CA LEU A 54 -3.90 0.93 1.88
C LEU A 54 -3.20 2.24 2.19
N THR A 55 -1.99 2.23 2.74
CA THR A 55 -1.18 3.45 2.89
C THR A 55 0.29 3.08 2.99
N GLN A 56 1.16 4.05 2.72
CA GLN A 56 2.60 3.96 2.96
C GLN A 56 3.12 5.31 3.43
N CYS A 57 3.94 5.32 4.47
CA CYS A 57 4.45 6.55 5.06
C CYS A 57 5.72 6.30 5.87
N ALA A 58 6.49 7.37 6.12
CA ALA A 58 7.54 7.32 7.12
C ALA A 58 6.92 7.55 8.50
N VAL A 59 7.24 6.67 9.46
CA VAL A 59 6.82 6.79 10.86
C VAL A 59 8.03 6.98 11.77
N ARG A 60 7.84 7.69 12.87
CA ARG A 60 8.89 7.90 13.88
C ARG A 60 8.37 7.60 15.28
N ASP A 61 9.04 6.69 15.96
CA ASP A 61 8.78 6.28 17.33
C ASP A 61 7.30 5.89 17.58
N ALA A 62 6.67 5.28 16.57
CA ALA A 62 5.29 4.82 16.65
C ALA A 62 5.16 3.70 17.70
N PRO A 63 4.19 3.78 18.65
CA PRO A 63 3.93 2.68 19.58
C PRO A 63 3.55 1.41 18.82
N ARG A 64 4.28 0.31 19.04
CA ARG A 64 3.99 -0.96 18.36
C ARG A 64 2.57 -1.46 18.64
N GLU A 65 2.08 -1.27 19.86
CA GLU A 65 0.73 -1.67 20.27
C GLU A 65 -0.36 -0.95 19.46
N LEU A 66 -0.12 0.31 19.12
CA LEU A 66 -1.02 1.12 18.31
C LEU A 66 -1.08 0.56 16.89
N LEU A 67 0.08 0.31 16.28
CA LEU A 67 0.18 -0.36 14.97
C LEU A 67 -0.48 -1.74 14.96
N ALA A 68 -0.24 -2.55 15.99
CA ALA A 68 -0.81 -3.89 16.11
C ALA A 68 -2.35 -3.86 16.22
N ARG A 69 -2.90 -2.90 16.99
CA ARG A 69 -4.35 -2.70 17.09
C ARG A 69 -4.95 -2.33 15.74
N PHE A 70 -4.30 -1.46 14.97
CA PHE A 70 -4.79 -1.08 13.65
C PHE A 70 -4.75 -2.25 12.67
N VAL A 71 -3.62 -2.97 12.59
CA VAL A 71 -3.50 -4.15 11.73
C VAL A 71 -4.56 -5.20 12.09
N THR A 72 -4.79 -5.46 13.38
CA THR A 72 -5.81 -6.42 13.84
C THR A 72 -7.22 -5.95 13.48
N GLY A 73 -7.51 -4.65 13.61
CA GLY A 73 -8.80 -4.07 13.24
C GLY A 73 -9.07 -4.15 11.73
N PHE A 74 -8.05 -3.90 10.90
CA PHE A 74 -8.15 -4.06 9.45
C PHE A 74 -8.33 -5.52 9.05
N ASP A 75 -7.56 -6.43 9.65
CA ASP A 75 -7.68 -7.87 9.39
C ASP A 75 -9.10 -8.38 9.66
N ALA A 76 -9.69 -8.04 10.81
CA ALA A 76 -11.05 -8.44 11.15
C ALA A 76 -12.11 -7.96 10.14
N ARG A 77 -11.88 -6.81 9.49
CA ARG A 77 -12.82 -6.20 8.52
C ARG A 77 -12.62 -6.66 7.09
N LEU A 78 -11.39 -6.96 6.70
CA LEU A 78 -11.01 -7.21 5.31
C LEU A 78 -10.73 -8.68 5.01
N ARG A 79 -10.54 -9.51 6.05
CA ARG A 79 -10.32 -10.95 5.89
C ARG A 79 -11.47 -11.60 5.13
N GLY A 80 -11.12 -12.34 4.08
CA GLY A 80 -12.08 -13.03 3.22
C GLY A 80 -12.85 -12.13 2.26
N LEU A 81 -12.53 -10.83 2.18
CA LEU A 81 -13.12 -9.95 1.19
C LEU A 81 -12.70 -10.38 -0.22
N SER A 82 -13.68 -10.72 -1.06
CA SER A 82 -13.45 -10.95 -2.48
C SER A 82 -13.43 -9.63 -3.23
N VAL A 83 -12.31 -9.32 -3.87
CA VAL A 83 -12.09 -8.06 -4.57
C VAL A 83 -12.07 -8.34 -6.08
N PRO A 84 -13.15 -7.98 -6.81
CA PRO A 84 -13.15 -8.14 -8.26
C PRO A 84 -12.17 -7.15 -8.90
N LEU A 85 -11.32 -7.66 -9.78
CA LEU A 85 -10.37 -6.88 -10.58
C LEU A 85 -10.93 -6.70 -11.99
N ARG A 86 -10.78 -5.51 -12.58
CA ARG A 86 -11.32 -5.20 -13.91
C ARG A 86 -10.27 -5.32 -14.99
N ALA A 87 -9.32 -4.39 -15.02
CA ALA A 87 -8.32 -4.26 -16.08
C ALA A 87 -6.96 -3.88 -15.49
N VAL A 88 -5.91 -4.29 -16.19
CA VAL A 88 -4.56 -3.77 -15.97
C VAL A 88 -4.48 -2.39 -16.60
N THR A 89 -4.02 -1.41 -15.83
CA THR A 89 -3.83 -0.03 -16.28
C THR A 89 -2.37 0.36 -16.12
N ALA A 90 -1.84 1.05 -17.12
CA ALA A 90 -0.52 1.67 -17.02
C ALA A 90 -0.61 2.97 -16.21
N PHE A 91 0.31 3.13 -15.27
CA PHE A 91 0.48 4.35 -14.48
C PHE A 91 1.80 5.03 -14.86
N GLY A 92 1.89 6.33 -14.60
CA GLY A 92 3.13 7.09 -14.83
C GLY A 92 4.35 6.42 -14.18
N GLY A 93 5.49 6.45 -14.86
CA GLY A 93 6.71 5.78 -14.40
C GLY A 93 6.90 4.34 -14.88
N GLY A 94 6.04 3.84 -15.77
CA GLY A 94 6.19 2.50 -16.38
C GLY A 94 5.62 1.35 -15.56
N PHE A 95 4.80 1.66 -14.55
CA PHE A 95 4.16 0.66 -13.70
C PHE A 95 2.83 0.19 -14.29
N LEU A 96 2.52 -1.10 -14.14
CA LEU A 96 1.22 -1.67 -14.45
C LEU A 96 0.52 -2.11 -13.15
N PHE A 97 -0.74 -1.72 -12.97
CA PHE A 97 -1.55 -2.09 -11.81
C PHE A 97 -2.87 -2.72 -12.23
N TRP A 98 -3.34 -3.70 -11.45
CA TRP A 98 -4.73 -4.15 -11.53
C TRP A 98 -5.64 -3.19 -10.80
N CYS A 99 -6.65 -2.66 -11.51
CA CYS A 99 -7.65 -1.82 -10.89
C CYS A 99 -8.79 -2.67 -10.29
N VAL A 100 -9.18 -2.33 -9.06
CA VAL A 100 -10.40 -2.85 -8.43
C VAL A 100 -11.62 -2.34 -9.20
N ASP A 101 -12.62 -3.19 -9.38
CA ASP A 101 -13.84 -2.81 -10.09
C ASP A 101 -14.63 -1.71 -9.36
N GLY A 102 -15.03 -0.69 -10.11
CA GLY A 102 -15.58 0.59 -9.63
C GLY A 102 -16.90 0.51 -8.84
N PRO A 103 -17.87 -0.35 -9.21
CA PRO A 103 -19.14 -0.48 -8.51
C PRO A 103 -19.17 -1.59 -7.44
N SER A 104 -18.03 -2.19 -7.10
CA SER A 104 -18.00 -3.29 -6.12
C SER A 104 -18.13 -2.80 -4.67
N PRO A 105 -18.94 -3.45 -3.81
CA PRO A 105 -18.92 -3.22 -2.36
C PRO A 105 -17.51 -3.37 -1.75
N ALA A 106 -16.67 -4.21 -2.34
CA ALA A 106 -15.28 -4.39 -1.92
C ALA A 106 -14.45 -3.12 -2.12
N ARG A 107 -14.72 -2.34 -3.17
CA ARG A 107 -14.05 -1.05 -3.38
C ARG A 107 -14.39 -0.07 -2.27
N THR A 108 -15.66 0.02 -1.87
CA THR A 108 -16.06 0.87 -0.74
C THR A 108 -15.40 0.44 0.56
N ALA A 109 -15.29 -0.86 0.81
CA ALA A 109 -14.60 -1.38 1.99
C ALA A 109 -13.10 -1.04 1.98
N LEU A 110 -12.43 -1.19 0.83
CA LEU A 110 -11.02 -0.83 0.65
C LEU A 110 -10.79 0.67 0.76
N GLN A 111 -11.65 1.50 0.19
CA GLN A 111 -11.56 2.96 0.28
C GLN A 111 -11.68 3.44 1.72
N ARG A 112 -12.64 2.90 2.49
CA ARG A 112 -12.76 3.20 3.92
C ARG A 112 -11.53 2.73 4.70
N ALA A 113 -10.99 1.55 4.38
CA ALA A 113 -9.79 1.05 5.02
C ALA A 113 -8.57 1.92 4.70
N HIS A 114 -8.47 2.45 3.48
CA HIS A 114 -7.47 3.44 3.09
C HIS A 114 -7.60 4.72 3.92
N GLU A 115 -8.79 5.32 3.99
CA GLU A 115 -9.06 6.53 4.79
C GLU A 115 -8.72 6.34 6.28
N ASP A 116 -9.14 5.21 6.86
CA ASP A 116 -8.81 4.84 8.23
C ASP A 116 -7.28 4.71 8.40
N ALA A 117 -6.58 4.11 7.43
CA ALA A 117 -5.14 3.94 7.47
C ALA A 117 -4.38 5.27 7.36
N LEU A 118 -4.92 6.24 6.60
CA LEU A 118 -4.39 7.60 6.53
C LEU A 118 -4.56 8.34 7.87
N ALA A 119 -5.74 8.27 8.49
CA ALA A 119 -5.97 8.89 9.79
C ALA A 119 -5.05 8.31 10.88
N VAL A 120 -4.74 7.03 10.79
CA VAL A 120 -3.73 6.37 11.64
C VAL A 120 -2.34 6.93 11.39
N ALA A 121 -1.96 7.03 10.12
CA ALA A 121 -0.64 7.47 9.71
C ALA A 121 -0.34 8.87 10.24
N ASP A 122 -1.27 9.82 10.06
CA ASP A 122 -1.17 11.22 10.52
C ASP A 122 -0.65 11.35 11.97
N GLY A 123 -1.18 10.54 12.89
CA GLY A 123 -0.79 10.56 14.30
C GLY A 123 0.63 10.04 14.62
N ILE A 124 1.32 9.43 13.66
CA ILE A 124 2.63 8.76 13.85
C ILE A 124 3.68 9.10 12.78
N LEU A 125 3.36 10.05 11.89
CA LEU A 125 4.22 10.47 10.78
C LEU A 125 5.57 11.02 11.27
N ASP A 126 6.64 10.70 10.55
CA ASP A 126 7.91 11.43 10.64
C ASP A 126 7.81 12.73 9.82
N PRO A 127 7.75 13.92 10.44
CA PRO A 127 7.50 15.16 9.71
C PRO A 127 8.61 15.53 8.72
N VAL A 128 9.85 15.08 8.94
CA VAL A 128 10.99 15.43 8.07
C VAL A 128 11.00 14.54 6.84
N ALA A 129 10.87 13.23 7.04
CA ALA A 129 10.86 12.27 5.93
C ALA A 129 9.63 12.48 5.02
N ASN A 130 8.48 12.77 5.62
CA ASN A 130 7.24 13.01 4.89
C ASN A 130 7.26 14.35 4.13
N ALA A 131 7.84 15.42 4.70
CA ALA A 131 8.09 16.64 3.93
C ALA A 131 8.95 16.41 2.67
N ALA A 132 9.92 15.48 2.74
CA ALA A 132 10.72 15.10 1.57
C ALA A 132 9.89 14.32 0.53
N VAL A 133 8.96 13.45 0.96
CA VAL A 133 8.01 12.76 0.07
C VAL A 133 7.09 13.76 -0.65
N VAL A 134 6.57 14.76 0.06
CA VAL A 134 5.78 15.84 -0.53
C VAL A 134 6.59 16.59 -1.58
N ALA A 135 7.83 16.98 -1.25
CA ALA A 135 8.69 17.70 -2.19
C ALA A 135 8.99 16.88 -3.46
N ALA A 136 9.29 15.59 -3.30
CA ALA A 136 9.51 14.69 -4.43
C ALA A 136 8.25 14.49 -5.28
N THR A 137 7.06 14.44 -4.66
CA THR A 137 5.78 14.36 -5.36
C THR A 137 5.53 15.62 -6.18
N VAL A 138 5.79 16.81 -5.62
CA VAL A 138 5.69 18.08 -6.35
C VAL A 138 6.59 18.07 -7.59
N GLU A 139 7.84 17.64 -7.44
CA GLU A 139 8.81 17.58 -8.55
C GLU A 139 8.36 16.60 -9.64
N THR A 140 8.00 15.37 -9.26
CA THR A 140 7.70 14.27 -10.20
C THR A 140 6.34 14.41 -10.90
N THR A 141 5.39 15.10 -10.27
CA THR A 141 4.03 15.27 -10.81
C THR A 141 3.79 16.64 -11.44
N ALA A 142 4.84 17.45 -11.60
CA ALA A 142 4.75 18.84 -12.05
C ALA A 142 3.72 19.66 -11.22
N ASN A 143 3.75 19.43 -9.90
CA ASN A 143 2.86 20.06 -8.93
C ASN A 143 1.36 19.81 -9.19
N ASP A 144 0.99 18.56 -9.50
CA ASP A 144 -0.40 18.18 -9.70
C ASP A 144 -1.25 18.53 -8.46
N PRO A 145 -2.35 19.30 -8.60
CA PRO A 145 -3.09 19.84 -7.46
C PRO A 145 -3.87 18.78 -6.68
N VAL A 146 -4.06 17.58 -7.23
CA VAL A 146 -4.69 16.46 -6.54
C VAL A 146 -3.64 15.62 -5.81
N LEU A 147 -2.58 15.22 -6.52
CA LEU A 147 -1.54 14.37 -5.96
C LEU A 147 -0.74 15.07 -4.86
N VAL A 148 -0.42 16.36 -5.05
CA VAL A 148 0.32 17.15 -4.05
C VAL A 148 -0.55 17.48 -2.83
N ALA A 149 -1.85 17.75 -3.02
CA ALA A 149 -2.75 17.99 -1.89
C ALA A 149 -2.87 16.74 -1.00
N ASN A 150 -3.09 15.58 -1.61
CA ASN A 150 -3.10 14.30 -0.88
C ASN A 150 -1.77 14.01 -0.19
N ALA A 151 -0.63 14.27 -0.85
CA ALA A 151 0.68 14.10 -0.23
C ALA A 151 0.87 15.03 0.97
N ARG A 152 0.41 16.28 0.91
CA ARG A 152 0.50 17.22 2.05
C ARG A 152 -0.40 16.84 3.22
N GLU A 153 -1.56 16.27 2.93
CA GLU A 153 -2.55 15.90 3.95
C GLU A 153 -2.18 14.59 4.65
N PHE A 154 -1.51 13.67 3.96
CA PHE A 154 -1.36 12.28 4.43
C PHE A 154 0.04 11.68 4.30
N GLY A 155 0.95 12.37 3.62
CA GLY A 155 2.30 11.88 3.32
C GLY A 155 3.36 12.64 4.05
#